data_AF-A0A9N9BJA8-F1
#
_entry.id   AF-A0A9N9BJA8-F1
#
_cell.length_a   1.000
_cell.length_b   1.000
_cell.length_c   1.000
_cell.angle_alpha   90.00
_cell.angle_beta   90.00
_cell.angle_gamma   90.00
#
_symmetry.space_group_name_H-M   'P 1'
#
loop_
_entity.id
_entity.type
_entity.pdbx_description
1 polymer ?
#
loop_
_entity_poly.entity_id
_entity_poly.type
_entity_poly.pdbx_seq_one_letter_code
_entity_poly.pdbx_strand_id
1 'polypeptide(L)'
;MNIIEFIIKNINNQTCIFNQEVARLLQPFIMDGNLDFPIMNAETIYRNISYNRPHPRIKLIRMRGILRSLVSATNITTNECAVSRATDMLLGAATVQQRTVLKTLANEVNEIIKSYQ
;
A
#
# COMPACT_ATOMS: atom_id res chain seq x y z
N MET A 1 -6.30 -26.95 -22.68
CA MET A 1 -5.59 -26.05 -21.75
C MET A 1 -4.46 -26.85 -21.11
N ASN A 2 -3.22 -26.51 -21.42
CA ASN A 2 -2.00 -27.16 -20.91
C ASN A 2 -1.77 -26.78 -19.43
N ILE A 3 -1.15 -27.66 -18.63
CA ILE A 3 -0.74 -27.39 -17.23
C ILE A 3 0.00 -26.04 -17.10
N ILE A 4 0.86 -25.69 -18.06
CA ILE A 4 1.58 -24.41 -18.12
C ILE A 4 0.61 -23.22 -18.25
N GLU A 5 -0.40 -23.32 -19.13
CA GLU A 5 -1.42 -22.27 -19.29
C GLU A 5 -2.28 -22.11 -18.03
N PHE A 6 -2.60 -23.23 -17.36
CA PHE A 6 -3.32 -23.21 -16.08
C PHE A 6 -2.50 -22.56 -14.95
N ILE A 7 -1.21 -22.88 -14.85
CA ILE A 7 -0.29 -22.27 -13.87
C ILE A 7 -0.16 -20.78 -14.13
N ILE A 8 0.09 -20.36 -15.37
CA ILE A 8 0.21 -18.94 -15.75
C ILE A 8 -1.08 -18.20 -15.43
N LYS A 9 -2.25 -18.77 -15.75
CA LYS A 9 -3.55 -18.15 -15.46
C LYS A 9 -3.77 -17.98 -13.94
N ASN A 10 -3.40 -18.97 -13.13
CA ASN A 10 -3.55 -18.88 -11.67
C ASN A 10 -2.57 -17.88 -11.05
N ILE A 11 -1.31 -17.86 -11.48
CA ILE A 11 -0.31 -16.87 -11.04
C ILE A 11 -0.78 -15.46 -11.39
N ASN A 12 -1.29 -15.26 -12.60
CA ASN A 12 -1.81 -13.97 -13.03
C ASN A 12 -3.03 -13.54 -12.20
N ASN A 13 -3.91 -14.49 -11.85
CA ASN A 13 -5.09 -14.21 -11.03
C ASN A 13 -4.71 -13.85 -9.59
N GLN A 14 -3.79 -14.59 -8.97
CA GLN A 14 -3.26 -14.28 -7.63
C GLN A 14 -2.55 -12.92 -7.60
N THR A 15 -1.75 -12.63 -8.63
CA THR A 15 -1.07 -11.33 -8.80
C THR A 15 -2.07 -10.19 -8.96
N CYS A 16 -3.17 -10.42 -9.69
CA CYS A 16 -4.26 -9.46 -9.86
C CYS A 16 -4.94 -9.14 -8.52
N ILE A 17 -5.31 -10.17 -7.75
CA ILE A 17 -5.95 -10.03 -6.43
C ILE A 17 -5.01 -9.28 -5.46
N PHE A 18 -3.74 -9.67 -5.41
CA PHE A 18 -2.73 -8.99 -4.60
C PHE A 18 -2.62 -7.50 -4.94
N ASN A 19 -2.48 -7.17 -6.24
CA ASN A 19 -2.36 -5.79 -6.67
C ASN A 19 -3.63 -4.97 -6.43
N GLN A 20 -4.81 -5.56 -6.54
CA GLN A 20 -6.07 -4.91 -6.21
C GLN A 20 -6.16 -4.61 -4.71
N GLU A 21 -5.68 -5.51 -3.87
CA GLU A 21 -5.69 -5.30 -2.43
C GLU A 21 -4.70 -4.22 -2.00
N VAL A 22 -3.47 -4.22 -2.53
CA VAL A 22 -2.52 -3.12 -2.34
C VAL A 22 -3.12 -1.80 -2.84
N ALA A 23 -3.77 -1.80 -4.00
CA ALA A 23 -4.42 -0.60 -4.53
C ALA A 23 -5.53 -0.09 -3.62
N ARG A 24 -6.39 -0.98 -3.11
CA ARG A 24 -7.45 -0.65 -2.15
C ARG A 24 -6.89 -0.01 -0.89
N LEU A 25 -5.76 -0.54 -0.38
CA LEU A 25 -5.07 0.01 0.77
C LEU A 25 -4.46 1.39 0.48
N LEU A 26 -3.97 1.62 -0.74
CA LEU A 26 -3.37 2.88 -1.18
C LEU A 26 -4.37 3.93 -1.71
N GLN A 27 -5.62 3.56 -2.01
CA GLN A 27 -6.63 4.46 -2.56
C GLN A 27 -6.92 5.69 -1.67
N PRO A 28 -7.02 5.59 -0.33
CA PRO A 28 -7.25 6.74 0.54
C PRO A 28 -6.15 7.82 0.48
N PHE A 29 -5.00 7.51 -0.10
CA PHE A 29 -3.86 8.42 -0.21
C PHE A 29 -3.97 9.38 -1.38
N ILE A 30 -4.70 9.03 -2.43
CA ILE A 30 -4.91 9.85 -3.62
C ILE A 30 -6.28 10.55 -3.62
N MET A 31 -7.24 10.06 -2.85
CA MET A 31 -8.54 10.72 -2.69
C MET A 31 -8.38 11.94 -1.76
N ASP A 32 -8.48 13.15 -2.33
CA ASP A 32 -9.12 14.26 -1.62
C ASP A 32 -10.62 13.98 -1.69
N GLY A 33 -11.32 14.12 -0.56
CA GLY A 33 -12.59 13.46 -0.25
C GLY A 33 -13.84 13.83 -1.07
N ASN A 34 -13.75 14.05 -2.39
CA ASN A 34 -14.89 14.24 -3.29
C ASN A 34 -14.57 14.05 -4.79
N LEU A 35 -13.53 13.30 -5.17
CA LEU A 35 -13.28 12.97 -6.57
C LEU A 35 -13.51 11.47 -6.80
N ASP A 36 -14.41 11.14 -7.73
CA ASP A 36 -14.55 9.80 -8.31
C ASP A 36 -13.23 9.41 -8.96
N PHE A 37 -12.34 8.84 -8.17
CA PHE A 37 -11.06 8.36 -8.62
C PHE A 37 -11.27 6.93 -9.10
N PRO A 38 -11.04 6.61 -10.38
CA PRO A 38 -11.16 5.24 -10.86
C PRO A 38 -10.23 4.33 -10.07
N ILE A 39 -10.61 3.06 -9.89
CA ILE A 39 -9.76 2.06 -9.24
C ILE A 39 -8.50 1.92 -10.09
N MET A 40 -7.41 2.53 -9.63
CA MET A 40 -6.11 2.47 -10.29
C MET A 40 -5.35 1.26 -9.76
N ASN A 41 -4.45 0.70 -10.57
CA ASN A 41 -3.53 -0.31 -10.05
C ASN A 41 -2.59 0.32 -9.00
N ALA A 42 -2.06 -0.50 -8.08
CA ALA A 42 -1.23 -0.04 -6.97
C ALA A 42 -0.01 0.79 -7.40
N GLU A 43 0.61 0.41 -8.53
CA GLU A 43 1.78 1.09 -9.09
C GLU A 43 1.43 2.49 -9.60
N THR A 44 0.29 2.67 -10.27
CA THR A 44 -0.19 3.97 -10.73
C THR A 44 -0.52 4.87 -9.54
N ILE A 45 -1.11 4.32 -8.47
CA ILE A 45 -1.36 5.07 -7.23
C ILE A 45 -0.03 5.50 -6.60
N TYR A 46 0.92 4.57 -6.48
CA TYR A 46 2.25 4.86 -5.94
C TYR A 46 3.00 5.93 -6.76
N ARG A 47 2.94 5.85 -8.09
CA ARG A 47 3.53 6.87 -8.97
C ARG A 47 2.85 8.23 -8.80
N ASN A 48 1.53 8.28 -8.69
CA ASN A 48 0.82 9.53 -8.44
C ASN A 48 1.22 10.16 -7.10
N ILE A 49 1.34 9.33 -6.07
CA ILE A 49 1.83 9.73 -4.76
C ILE A 49 3.29 10.24 -4.84
N SER A 50 4.14 9.62 -5.67
CA SER A 50 5.57 9.88 -5.73
C SER A 50 5.98 11.02 -6.68
N TYR A 51 5.29 11.19 -7.82
CA TYR A 51 5.74 12.03 -8.93
C TYR A 51 4.87 13.27 -9.21
N ASN A 52 3.58 13.26 -8.87
CA ASN A 52 2.60 14.15 -9.54
C ASN A 52 2.19 15.43 -8.79
N ARG A 53 2.94 15.97 -7.80
CA ARG A 53 2.57 17.28 -7.19
C ARG A 53 3.75 18.17 -6.76
N PRO A 54 3.68 19.50 -7.01
CA PRO A 54 4.63 20.50 -6.50
C PRO A 54 4.33 21.01 -5.07
N HIS A 55 3.50 20.33 -4.27
CA HIS A 55 3.15 20.74 -2.89
C HIS A 55 3.70 19.74 -1.85
N PRO A 56 4.03 20.17 -0.61
CA PRO A 56 5.00 19.49 0.24
C PRO A 56 4.53 18.07 0.51
N ARG A 57 5.40 17.11 0.17
CA ARG A 57 5.35 15.68 0.49
C ARG A 57 4.34 15.37 1.60
N ILE A 58 3.40 14.45 1.32
CA ILE A 58 2.24 14.08 2.16
C ILE A 58 2.50 14.45 3.62
N LYS A 59 1.70 15.36 4.19
CA LYS A 59 1.89 15.84 5.55
C LYS A 59 2.15 14.65 6.48
N LEU A 60 3.23 14.71 7.25
CA LEU A 60 3.68 13.62 8.12
C LEU A 60 2.55 13.06 9.01
N ILE A 61 1.65 13.95 9.47
CA ILE A 61 0.47 13.57 10.26
C ILE A 61 -0.51 12.67 9.50
N ARG A 62 -0.70 12.92 8.20
CA ARG A 62 -1.53 12.08 7.31
C ARG A 62 -0.84 10.73 7.10
N MET A 63 0.47 10.69 6.85
CA MET A 63 1.20 9.42 6.72
C MET A 63 1.13 8.58 8.00
N ARG A 64 1.29 9.19 9.18
CA ARG A 64 1.14 8.51 10.48
C ARG A 64 -0.26 7.95 10.70
N GLY A 65 -1.29 8.75 10.46
CA GLY A 65 -2.68 8.31 10.60
C GLY A 65 -2.99 7.11 9.72
N ILE A 66 -2.42 7.07 8.50
CA ILE A 66 -2.71 5.98 7.59
C ILE A 66 -1.87 4.73 7.88
N LEU A 67 -0.59 4.85 8.26
CA LEU A 67 0.17 3.68 8.75
C LEU A 67 -0.52 3.02 9.95
N ARG A 68 -1.10 3.79 10.88
CA ARG A 68 -1.94 3.25 11.97
C ARG A 68 -3.22 2.58 11.47
N SER A 69 -3.83 3.13 10.43
CA SER A 69 -5.00 2.53 9.79
C SER A 69 -4.65 1.21 9.09
N LEU A 70 -3.45 1.08 8.52
CA LEU A 70 -2.94 -0.17 7.96
C LEU A 70 -2.73 -1.23 9.06
N VAL A 71 -2.21 -0.86 10.23
CA VAL A 71 -2.17 -1.77 11.41
C VAL A 71 -3.56 -2.21 11.84
N SER A 72 -4.55 -1.32 11.76
CA SER A 72 -5.93 -1.70 12.07
C SER A 72 -6.50 -2.63 10.99
N ALA A 73 -6.11 -2.41 9.73
CA ALA A 73 -6.48 -3.26 8.62
C ALA A 73 -5.85 -4.66 8.73
N THR A 74 -4.60 -4.83 9.19
CA THR A 74 -4.00 -6.16 9.38
C THR A 74 -4.77 -7.05 10.33
N ASN A 75 -5.48 -6.46 11.31
CA ASN A 75 -6.35 -7.23 12.20
C ASN A 75 -7.68 -7.67 11.56
N ILE A 76 -8.00 -7.16 10.36
CA ILE A 76 -9.29 -7.36 9.66
C ILE A 76 -9.10 -8.02 8.29
N THR A 77 -7.99 -7.77 7.60
CA THR A 77 -7.68 -8.26 6.25
C THR A 77 -6.78 -9.49 6.30
N THR A 78 -7.07 -10.47 5.44
CA THR A 78 -6.36 -11.76 5.37
C THR A 78 -5.01 -11.72 4.62
N ASN A 79 -4.64 -10.61 3.99
CA ASN A 79 -3.44 -10.53 3.15
C ASN A 79 -2.40 -9.56 3.71
N GLU A 80 -1.69 -10.02 4.70
CA GLU A 80 -0.60 -9.30 5.36
C GLU A 80 0.50 -8.86 4.38
N CYS A 81 0.77 -9.66 3.35
CA CYS A 81 1.72 -9.31 2.30
C CYS A 81 1.29 -8.04 1.55
N ALA A 82 -0.01 -7.85 1.31
CA ALA A 82 -0.53 -6.64 0.68
C ALA A 82 -0.35 -5.42 1.59
N VAL A 83 -0.51 -5.58 2.91
CA VAL A 83 -0.30 -4.49 3.88
C VAL A 83 1.17 -4.13 4.01
N SER A 84 2.07 -5.12 4.08
CA SER A 84 3.51 -4.88 4.09
C SER A 84 3.95 -4.15 2.81
N ARG A 85 3.45 -4.58 1.64
CA ARG A 85 3.74 -3.93 0.36
C ARG A 85 3.23 -2.50 0.28
N ALA A 86 2.00 -2.23 0.75
CA ALA A 86 1.47 -0.87 0.82
C ALA A 86 2.32 0.01 1.75
N THR A 87 2.73 -0.52 2.90
CA THR A 87 3.60 0.17 3.87
C THR A 87 4.95 0.57 3.25
N ASP A 88 5.59 -0.34 2.52
CA ASP A 88 6.85 -0.08 1.81
C ASP A 88 6.69 1.00 0.73
N MET A 89 5.62 0.94 -0.05
CA MET A 89 5.32 1.95 -1.08
C MET A 89 5.15 3.33 -0.45
N LEU A 90 4.53 3.44 0.73
CA LEU A 90 4.38 4.72 1.42
C LEU A 90 5.68 5.26 1.97
N LEU A 91 6.54 4.38 2.49
CA LEU A 91 7.88 4.78 2.93
C LEU A 91 8.73 5.23 1.73
N GLY A 92 8.60 4.56 0.58
CA GLY A 92 9.22 4.94 -0.69
C GLY A 92 8.80 6.33 -1.15
N ALA A 93 7.52 6.68 -0.97
CA ALA A 93 6.99 8.00 -1.30
C ALA A 93 7.36 9.13 -0.32
N ALA A 94 7.78 8.77 0.91
CA ALA A 94 8.10 9.74 1.94
C ALA A 94 9.40 10.51 1.65
N THR A 95 9.46 11.75 2.12
CA THR A 95 10.70 12.53 2.29
C THR A 95 11.79 11.73 3.02
N VAL A 96 13.08 12.00 2.78
CA VAL A 96 14.16 11.53 3.67
C VAL A 96 13.88 11.87 5.14
N GLN A 97 13.47 13.11 5.45
CA GLN A 97 13.16 13.51 6.84
C GLN A 97 11.93 12.77 7.40
N GLN A 98 10.92 12.50 6.56
CA GLN A 98 9.72 11.77 6.98
C GLN A 98 10.01 10.28 7.16
N ARG A 99 10.83 9.67 6.29
CA ARG A 99 11.24 8.27 6.39
C ARG A 99 11.86 7.98 7.74
N THR A 100 12.75 8.84 8.22
CA THR A 100 13.37 8.68 9.54
C THR A 100 12.33 8.61 10.66
N VAL A 101 11.28 9.43 10.58
CA VAL A 101 10.20 9.47 11.60
C VAL A 101 9.18 8.34 11.43
N LEU A 102 8.95 7.87 10.20
CA LEU A 102 7.95 6.85 9.88
C LEU A 102 8.50 5.42 9.94
N LYS A 103 9.84 5.24 9.88
CA LYS A 103 10.48 3.92 9.88
C LYS A 103 10.10 3.09 11.11
N THR A 104 10.03 3.70 12.29
CA THR A 104 9.60 3.00 13.51
C THR A 104 8.19 2.45 13.37
N LEU A 105 7.24 3.27 12.90
CA LEU A 105 5.84 2.85 12.74
C LEU A 105 5.68 1.81 11.62
N ALA A 106 6.45 1.92 10.54
CA ALA A 106 6.49 0.91 9.48
C ALA A 106 7.07 -0.43 9.98
N ASN A 107 8.11 -0.38 10.81
CA ASN A 107 8.65 -1.56 11.45
C ASN A 107 7.63 -2.20 12.39
N GLU A 108 6.92 -1.42 13.20
CA GLU A 108 5.84 -1.93 14.06
C GLU A 108 4.76 -2.66 13.24
N VAL A 109 4.33 -2.10 12.10
CA VAL A 109 3.38 -2.78 11.20
C VAL A 109 3.94 -4.11 10.71
N ASN A 110 5.19 -4.12 10.25
CA ASN A 110 5.84 -5.32 9.71
C ASN A 110 6.11 -6.39 10.78
N GLU A 111 6.42 -6.01 12.02
CA GLU A 111 6.59 -6.96 13.13
C GLU A 111 5.26 -7.57 13.56
N ILE A 112 4.17 -6.79 13.56
CA ILE A 112 2.81 -7.32 13.81
C ILE A 112 2.47 -8.38 12.76
N ILE A 113 2.72 -8.11 11.49
CA ILE A 113 2.52 -9.08 10.39
C ILE A 113 3.33 -10.35 10.63
N LYS A 114 4.63 -10.25 10.94
CA LYS A 114 5.47 -11.43 11.18
C LYS A 114 4.99 -12.29 12.35
N SER A 115 4.35 -11.68 13.36
CA SER A 115 3.85 -12.41 14.53
C SER A 115 2.63 -13.31 14.24
N TYR A 116 1.97 -13.12 13.10
CA TYR A 116 0.81 -13.92 12.68
C TYR A 116 1.17 -15.09 11.73
N GLN A 117 2.44 -15.21 11.32
CA GLN A 117 2.97 -16.25 10.42
C GLN A 117 3.64 -17.38 11.21
#